data_AF-A0A3C1FA61-F1
#
_entry.id   AF-A0A3C1FA61-F1
#
_cell.length_a   1.000
_cell.length_b   1.000
_cell.length_c   1.000
_cell.angle_alpha   90.00
_cell.angle_beta   90.00
_cell.angle_gamma   90.00
#
_symmetry.space_group_name_H-M   'P 1'
#
loop_
_entity.id
_entity.type
_entity.pdbx_description
1 polymer ?
#
loop_
_entity_poly.entity_id
_entity_poly.type
_entity_poly.pdbx_seq_one_letter_code
_entity_poly.pdbx_strand_id
1 'polypeptide(L)'
;MNNICEKAVLYAAGGWPADEKAAFEMHLKTCASCRAEVALLNKTQEALNPPAAPSAVVENLFAKTTRKKAPFWAVWKTALAGTAVLGVGIVFLLAALHPDRSAFDATEVVAYMSEHLDEDYQNFSSDLELFEEDF
;
A
#
# COMPACT_ATOMS: atom_id res chain seq x y z
N MET A 1 -14.60 44.60 -11.00
CA MET A 1 -15.76 43.69 -11.10
C MET A 1 -15.31 42.23 -10.93
N ASN A 2 -14.48 41.91 -9.93
CA ASN A 2 -13.81 40.59 -9.84
C ASN A 2 -14.33 39.70 -8.68
N ASN A 3 -14.93 40.29 -7.64
CA ASN A 3 -15.34 39.54 -6.43
C ASN A 3 -16.59 38.66 -6.62
N ILE A 4 -17.34 38.83 -7.71
CA ILE A 4 -18.54 38.00 -7.98
C ILE A 4 -18.15 36.69 -8.65
N CYS A 5 -17.11 36.69 -9.51
CA CYS A 5 -16.68 35.49 -10.22
C CYS A 5 -16.12 34.42 -9.27
N GLU A 6 -15.38 34.81 -8.24
CA GLU A 6 -14.82 33.89 -7.23
C GLU A 6 -15.88 33.10 -6.45
N LYS A 7 -17.14 33.55 -6.51
CA LYS A 7 -18.26 32.97 -5.79
C LYS A 7 -18.98 31.84 -6.54
N ALA A 8 -18.53 31.47 -7.75
CA ALA A 8 -19.13 30.41 -8.56
C ALA A 8 -19.15 29.04 -7.86
N VAL A 9 -18.08 28.69 -7.13
CA VAL A 9 -17.99 27.45 -6.37
C VAL A 9 -19.02 27.40 -5.25
N LEU A 10 -19.22 28.51 -4.53
CA LEU A 10 -20.19 28.60 -3.45
C LEU A 10 -21.64 28.54 -3.98
N TYR A 11 -21.90 29.12 -5.15
CA TYR A 11 -23.20 28.99 -5.82
C TYR A 11 -23.49 27.53 -6.20
N ALA A 12 -22.52 26.82 -6.78
CA ALA A 12 -22.66 25.41 -7.15
C ALA A 12 -22.85 24.49 -5.92
N ALA A 13 -22.27 24.85 -4.77
CA ALA A 13 -22.45 24.14 -3.51
C ALA A 13 -23.85 24.35 -2.87
N GLY A 14 -24.67 25.28 -3.38
CA GLY A 14 -26.06 25.49 -2.95
C GLY A 14 -26.25 26.22 -1.61
N GLY A 15 -25.19 26.75 -1.00
CA GLY A 15 -25.20 27.33 0.35
C GLY A 15 -25.54 28.82 0.46
N TRP A 16 -26.44 29.36 -0.39
CA TRP A 16 -26.68 30.80 -0.48
C TRP A 16 -28.05 31.23 0.07
N PRO A 17 -28.15 32.41 0.73
CA PRO A 17 -29.44 33.06 0.96
C PRO A 17 -30.07 33.48 -0.37
N ALA A 18 -31.40 33.47 -0.44
CA ALA A 18 -32.15 33.64 -1.69
C ALA A 18 -31.79 34.94 -2.45
N ASP A 19 -31.51 36.00 -1.70
CA ASP A 19 -31.26 37.35 -2.20
C ASP A 19 -29.93 37.42 -2.97
N GLU A 20 -28.89 36.80 -2.42
CA GLU A 20 -27.57 36.75 -3.05
C GLU A 20 -27.59 35.82 -4.28
N LYS A 21 -28.40 34.76 -4.23
CA LYS A 21 -28.54 33.81 -5.35
C LYS A 21 -29.09 34.51 -6.59
N ALA A 22 -30.14 35.33 -6.43
CA ALA A 22 -30.72 36.10 -7.52
C ALA A 22 -29.72 37.09 -8.14
N ALA A 23 -28.88 37.73 -7.31
CA ALA A 23 -27.83 38.62 -7.80
C ALA A 23 -26.77 37.88 -8.64
N PHE A 24 -26.37 36.68 -8.22
CA PHE A 24 -25.43 35.86 -8.98
C PHE A 24 -26.04 35.33 -10.29
N GLU A 25 -27.32 34.96 -10.30
CA GLU A 25 -28.03 34.55 -11.52
C GLU A 25 -28.15 35.68 -12.55
N MET A 26 -28.28 36.93 -12.10
CA MET A 26 -28.19 38.08 -12.99
C MET A 26 -26.79 38.23 -13.60
N HIS A 27 -25.74 37.97 -12.83
CA HIS A 27 -24.36 37.98 -13.33
C HIS A 27 -24.11 36.86 -14.37
N LEU A 28 -24.69 35.67 -14.18
CA LEU A 28 -24.58 34.58 -15.15
C LEU A 28 -25.16 34.94 -16.53
N LYS A 29 -26.13 35.85 -16.62
CA LYS A 29 -26.67 36.32 -17.90
C LYS A 29 -25.67 37.13 -18.72
N THR A 30 -24.73 37.82 -18.05
CA THR A 30 -23.77 38.71 -18.70
C THR A 30 -22.37 38.12 -18.81
N CYS A 31 -22.01 37.15 -17.96
CA CYS A 31 -20.68 36.57 -17.91
C CYS A 31 -20.64 35.16 -18.52
N ALA A 32 -19.90 34.97 -19.62
CA ALA A 32 -19.74 33.67 -20.26
C ALA A 32 -18.80 32.72 -19.50
N SER A 33 -17.74 33.22 -18.87
CA SER A 33 -16.79 32.40 -18.10
C SER A 33 -17.47 31.78 -16.87
N CYS A 34 -18.21 32.57 -16.10
CA CYS A 34 -18.93 32.07 -14.93
C CYS A 34 -19.99 31.01 -15.30
N ARG A 35 -20.63 31.12 -16.48
CA ARG A 35 -21.52 30.07 -16.99
C ARG A 35 -20.79 28.76 -17.29
N ALA A 36 -19.61 28.85 -17.89
CA ALA A 36 -18.79 27.67 -18.18
C ALA A 36 -18.29 26.99 -16.90
N GLU A 37 -17.86 27.77 -15.91
CA GLU A 37 -17.41 27.26 -14.60
C GLU A 37 -18.54 26.56 -13.84
N VAL A 38 -19.72 27.19 -13.73
CA VAL A 38 -20.89 26.56 -13.08
C VAL A 38 -21.33 25.30 -13.80
N ALA A 39 -21.29 25.28 -15.14
CA ALA A 39 -21.62 24.07 -15.90
C ALA A 39 -20.62 22.92 -15.65
N LEU A 40 -19.32 23.24 -15.50
CA LEU A 40 -18.30 22.25 -15.14
C LEU A 40 -18.54 21.71 -13.73
N LEU A 41 -18.79 22.59 -12.76
CA LEU A 41 -19.05 22.21 -11.38
C LEU A 41 -20.29 21.31 -11.25
N ASN A 42 -21.37 21.62 -11.96
CA ASN A 42 -22.58 20.79 -11.97
C ASN A 42 -22.31 19.38 -12.53
N LYS A 43 -21.53 19.27 -13.61
CA LYS A 43 -21.14 17.97 -14.17
C LYS A 43 -20.29 17.16 -13.18
N THR A 44 -19.38 17.81 -12.45
CA THR A 44 -18.58 17.12 -11.43
C THR A 44 -19.44 16.66 -10.25
N GLN A 45 -20.43 17.46 -9.84
CA GLN A 45 -21.38 17.10 -8.78
C GLN A 45 -22.23 15.88 -9.18
N GLU A 46 -22.69 15.85 -10.42
CA GLU A 46 -23.47 14.73 -10.98
C GLU A 46 -22.61 13.46 -11.08
N ALA A 47 -21.34 13.57 -11.48
CA ALA A 47 -20.42 12.44 -11.51
C ALA A 47 -20.09 11.89 -10.09
N LEU A 48 -20.08 12.76 -9.07
CA LEU A 48 -19.85 12.38 -7.67
C LEU A 48 -21.07 11.75 -7.01
N ASN A 49 -22.25 11.86 -7.61
CA ASN A 49 -23.48 11.26 -7.11
C ASN A 49 -23.74 9.98 -7.93
N PRO A 50 -23.10 8.84 -7.59
CA PRO A 50 -23.23 7.64 -8.39
C PRO A 50 -24.72 7.26 -8.48
N PRO A 51 -25.22 6.89 -9.67
CA PRO A 51 -26.56 6.36 -9.77
C PRO A 51 -26.64 5.15 -8.83
N ALA A 52 -27.59 5.17 -7.89
CA ALA A 52 -27.78 4.08 -6.96
C ALA A 52 -27.96 2.78 -7.76
N ALA A 53 -26.93 1.94 -7.78
CA ALA A 53 -26.99 0.68 -8.49
C ALA A 53 -28.12 -0.16 -7.86
N PRO A 54 -29.00 -0.79 -8.66
CA PRO A 54 -30.05 -1.63 -8.11
C PRO A 54 -29.41 -2.73 -7.27
N SER A 55 -29.83 -2.85 -6.01
CA SER A 55 -29.26 -3.78 -5.02
C SER A 55 -29.17 -5.23 -5.54
N ALA A 56 -30.12 -5.63 -6.37
CA ALA A 56 -30.16 -6.94 -7.01
C ALA A 56 -28.92 -7.23 -7.90
N VAL A 57 -28.34 -6.23 -8.56
CA VAL A 57 -27.13 -6.41 -9.38
C VAL A 57 -25.89 -6.54 -8.49
N VAL A 58 -25.84 -5.76 -7.40
CA VAL A 58 -24.76 -5.79 -6.41
C VAL A 58 -24.72 -7.15 -5.71
N GLU A 59 -25.86 -7.67 -5.27
CA GLU A 59 -25.97 -8.99 -4.65
C GLU A 59 -25.56 -10.12 -5.59
N ASN A 60 -25.95 -10.06 -6.88
CA ASN A 60 -25.52 -11.04 -7.87
C ASN A 60 -24.01 -10.99 -8.13
N LEU A 61 -23.41 -9.80 -8.15
CA LEU A 61 -21.96 -9.64 -8.28
C LEU A 61 -21.23 -10.20 -7.06
N PHE A 62 -21.71 -9.94 -5.84
CA PHE A 62 -21.12 -10.52 -4.63
C PHE A 62 -21.33 -12.04 -4.56
N ALA A 63 -22.50 -12.55 -4.92
CA ALA A 63 -22.74 -13.99 -4.99
C ALA A 63 -21.82 -14.70 -6.01
N LYS A 64 -21.47 -14.02 -7.10
CA LYS A 64 -20.59 -14.55 -8.15
C LYS A 64 -19.10 -14.42 -7.83
N THR A 65 -18.70 -13.39 -7.06
CA THR A 65 -17.29 -13.11 -6.73
C THR A 65 -16.87 -13.62 -5.35
N THR A 66 -17.80 -13.89 -4.44
CA THR A 66 -17.48 -14.45 -3.13
C THR A 66 -17.11 -15.92 -3.30
N ARG A 67 -15.79 -16.18 -3.32
CA ARG A 67 -15.22 -17.52 -3.38
C ARG A 67 -15.89 -18.40 -2.31
N LYS A 68 -16.66 -19.39 -2.75
CA LYS A 68 -17.31 -20.37 -1.85
C LYS A 68 -16.26 -20.90 -0.88
N LYS A 69 -16.54 -20.84 0.43
CA LYS A 69 -15.66 -21.39 1.46
C LYS A 69 -15.48 -22.88 1.16
N ALA A 70 -14.30 -23.27 0.69
CA ALA A 70 -13.97 -24.67 0.54
C ALA A 70 -14.07 -25.32 1.92
N PRO A 71 -14.69 -26.50 2.04
CA PRO A 71 -14.82 -27.17 3.33
C PRO A 71 -13.41 -27.42 3.87
N PHE A 72 -13.17 -27.00 5.11
CA PHE A 72 -11.86 -27.07 5.79
C PHE A 72 -11.17 -28.43 5.65
N TRP A 73 -11.96 -29.51 5.61
CA TRP A 73 -11.50 -30.89 5.42
C TRP A 73 -10.87 -31.17 4.04
N ALA A 74 -11.29 -30.47 2.99
CA ALA A 74 -10.69 -30.58 1.66
C ALA A 74 -9.31 -29.89 1.57
N VAL A 75 -9.09 -28.84 2.37
CA VAL A 75 -7.83 -28.06 2.38
C VAL A 75 -6.71 -28.80 3.13
N TRP A 76 -7.04 -29.53 4.21
CA TRP A 76 -6.03 -30.26 5.00
C TRP A 76 -5.40 -31.42 4.24
N LYS A 77 -6.14 -32.10 3.37
CA LYS A 77 -5.60 -33.21 2.56
C LYS A 77 -4.59 -32.73 1.51
N THR A 78 -4.82 -31.57 0.90
CA THR A 78 -3.90 -31.00 -0.09
C THR A 78 -2.66 -30.37 0.55
N ALA A 79 -2.80 -29.84 1.78
CA ALA A 79 -1.67 -29.27 2.51
C ALA A 79 -0.62 -30.32 2.90
N LEU A 80 -1.05 -31.52 3.32
CA LEU A 80 -0.12 -32.60 3.69
C LEU A 80 0.60 -33.23 2.48
N ALA A 81 -0.01 -33.22 1.29
CA ALA A 81 0.64 -33.76 0.09
C ALA A 81 1.75 -32.82 -0.44
N GLY A 82 1.57 -31.50 -0.33
CA GLY A 82 2.54 -30.52 -0.81
C GLY A 82 3.81 -30.42 0.03
N THR A 83 3.71 -30.61 1.35
CA THR A 83 4.88 -30.52 2.25
C THR A 83 5.87 -31.67 2.05
N ALA A 84 5.40 -32.88 1.73
CA ALA A 84 6.27 -34.02 1.46
C ALA A 84 7.11 -33.81 0.20
N VAL A 85 6.52 -33.28 -0.88
CA VAL A 85 7.24 -33.07 -2.16
C VAL A 85 8.27 -31.95 -2.04
N LEU A 86 7.94 -30.85 -1.38
CA LEU A 86 8.89 -29.76 -1.16
C LEU A 86 10.02 -30.17 -0.19
N GLY A 87 9.71 -30.90 0.88
CA GLY A 87 10.71 -31.39 1.83
C GLY A 87 11.73 -32.30 1.17
N VAL A 88 11.29 -33.30 0.40
CA VAL A 88 12.19 -34.21 -0.32
C VAL A 88 12.96 -33.46 -1.42
N GLY A 89 12.31 -32.56 -2.15
CA GLY A 89 12.96 -31.75 -3.19
C GLY A 89 14.07 -30.85 -2.64
N ILE A 90 13.85 -30.19 -1.51
CA ILE A 90 14.85 -29.32 -0.86
C ILE A 90 16.03 -30.14 -0.34
N VAL A 91 15.79 -31.30 0.29
CA VAL A 91 16.86 -32.17 0.78
C VAL A 91 17.72 -32.69 -0.37
N PHE A 92 17.11 -33.10 -1.48
CA PHE A 92 17.84 -33.60 -2.64
C PHE A 92 18.62 -32.48 -3.33
N LEU A 93 18.06 -31.27 -3.42
CA LEU A 93 18.73 -30.09 -3.98
C LEU A 93 19.94 -29.68 -3.11
N LEU A 94 19.78 -29.66 -1.79
CA LEU A 94 20.88 -29.34 -0.86
C LEU A 94 21.99 -30.40 -0.89
N ALA A 95 21.63 -31.69 -1.04
CA ALA A 95 22.60 -32.76 -1.19
C ALA A 95 23.36 -32.68 -2.54
N ALA A 96 22.69 -32.25 -3.61
CA ALA A 96 23.31 -32.07 -4.92
C ALA A 96 24.18 -30.80 -5.01
N LEU A 97 23.85 -29.74 -4.28
CA LEU A 97 24.58 -28.46 -4.29
C LEU A 97 25.81 -28.46 -3.38
N HIS A 98 25.88 -29.33 -2.37
CA HIS A 98 27.01 -29.41 -1.45
C HIS A 98 27.68 -30.80 -1.44
N PRO A 99 28.40 -31.19 -2.52
CA PRO A 99 29.16 -32.44 -2.54
C PRO A 99 30.41 -32.40 -1.63
N ASP A 100 30.99 -31.22 -1.39
CA ASP A 100 32.22 -31.05 -0.59
C ASP A 100 31.94 -30.37 0.75
N ARG A 101 31.44 -31.14 1.72
CA ARG A 101 31.47 -30.75 3.15
C ARG A 101 32.82 -30.97 3.83
N SER A 102 33.81 -31.48 3.10
CA SER A 102 35.18 -31.70 3.58
C SER A 102 36.11 -30.47 3.40
N ALA A 103 35.67 -29.43 2.70
CA ALA A 103 36.51 -28.26 2.38
C ALA A 103 36.33 -27.06 3.32
N PHE A 104 35.29 -27.04 4.16
CA PHE A 104 35.12 -26.02 5.20
C PHE A 104 35.55 -26.62 6.54
N ASP A 105 36.83 -26.48 6.84
CA ASP A 105 37.38 -26.82 8.16
C ASP A 105 36.96 -25.73 9.16
N ALA A 106 35.74 -25.85 9.69
CA ALA A 106 35.21 -24.93 10.69
C ALA A 106 36.10 -24.84 11.94
N THR A 107 36.94 -25.85 12.18
CA THR A 107 37.90 -25.88 13.27
C THR A 107 39.03 -24.86 13.09
N GLU A 108 39.49 -24.62 11.86
CA GLU A 108 40.49 -23.59 11.55
C GLU A 108 39.93 -22.18 11.76
N VAL A 109 38.70 -21.95 11.29
CA VAL A 109 38.02 -20.65 11.46
C VAL A 109 37.78 -20.35 12.94
N VAL A 110 37.34 -21.34 13.72
CA VAL A 110 37.12 -21.20 15.16
C VAL A 110 38.45 -20.98 15.90
N ALA A 111 39.52 -21.67 15.51
CA ALA A 111 40.84 -21.47 16.10
C ALA A 111 41.37 -20.06 15.83
N TYR A 112 41.31 -19.59 14.58
CA TYR A 112 41.72 -18.24 14.21
C TYR A 112 40.94 -17.17 14.98
N MET A 113 39.61 -17.29 15.04
CA MET A 113 38.79 -16.34 15.78
C MET A 113 39.12 -16.37 17.27
N SER A 114 39.35 -17.54 17.87
CA SER A 114 39.70 -17.64 19.28
C SER A 114 41.05 -17.02 19.63
N GLU A 115 42.00 -17.06 18.70
CA GLU A 115 43.33 -16.49 18.89
C GLU A 115 43.33 -14.96 18.77
N HIS A 116 42.51 -14.40 17.88
CA HIS A 116 42.49 -12.96 17.60
C HIS A 116 41.34 -12.20 18.30
N LEU A 117 40.44 -12.91 18.98
CA LEU A 117 39.27 -12.33 19.66
C LEU A 117 39.63 -11.30 20.74
N ASP A 118 40.70 -11.55 21.49
CA ASP A 118 41.17 -10.64 22.55
C ASP A 118 41.76 -9.35 21.95
N GLU A 119 42.51 -9.47 20.84
CA GLU A 119 43.10 -8.32 20.16
C GLU A 119 42.02 -7.47 19.47
N ASP A 120 41.04 -8.10 18.84
CA ASP A 120 39.88 -7.43 18.25
C ASP A 120 39.03 -6.72 19.31
N TYR A 121 38.87 -7.33 20.49
CA TYR A 121 38.13 -6.71 21.61
C TYR A 121 38.87 -5.49 22.16
N GLN A 122 40.19 -5.56 22.35
CA GLN A 122 41.00 -4.44 22.83
C GLN A 122 40.99 -3.26 21.86
N ASN A 123 41.11 -3.53 20.56
CA ASN A 123 41.01 -2.50 19.52
C ASN A 123 39.63 -1.83 19.55
N PHE A 124 38.56 -2.61 19.61
CA PHE A 124 37.19 -2.08 19.71
C PHE A 124 36.99 -1.22 20.96
N SER A 125 37.50 -1.65 22.13
CA SER A 125 37.42 -0.83 23.34
C SER A 125 38.17 0.49 23.22
N SER A 126 39.35 0.47 22.60
CA SER A 126 40.14 1.70 22.40
C SER A 126 39.48 2.68 21.44
N ASP A 127 38.86 2.19 20.35
CA ASP A 127 38.11 3.01 19.42
C ASP A 127 36.86 3.61 20.07
N LEU A 128 36.21 2.86 20.96
CA LEU A 128 35.06 3.33 21.72
C LEU A 128 35.45 4.45 22.70
N GLU A 129 36.56 4.29 23.43
CA GLU A 129 37.08 5.32 24.35
C GLU A 129 37.46 6.60 23.59
N LEU A 130 38.12 6.46 22.44
CA LEU A 130 38.46 7.60 21.58
C LEU A 130 37.20 8.34 21.07
N PHE A 131 36.16 7.59 20.72
CA PHE A 131 34.88 8.16 20.30
C PHE A 131 34.15 8.89 21.45
N GLU A 132 34.25 8.39 22.68
CA GLU A 132 33.68 9.05 23.86
C GLU A 132 34.41 10.35 24.23
N GLU A 133 35.73 10.45 24.01
CA GLU A 133 36.48 11.70 24.24
C GLU A 133 36.13 12.82 23.24
N ASP A 134 35.67 12.47 22.04
CA ASP A 134 35.29 13.42 20.98
C ASP A 134 33.88 14.02 21.15
N PHE A 135 33.08 13.60 22.15
CA PHE A 135 31.68 14.03 22.40
C PHE A 135 31.48 14.74 23.75
#